data_AF-A0A4Q6FXT3-F1
#
_entry.id   AF-A0A4Q6FXT3-F1
#
_cell.length_a   1.000
_cell.length_b   1.000
_cell.length_c   1.000
_cell.angle_alpha   90.00
_cell.angle_beta   90.00
_cell.angle_gamma   90.00
#
_symmetry.space_group_name_H-M   'P 1'
#
loop_
_entity.id
_entity.type
_entity.pdbx_description
1 polymer ?
#
loop_
_entity_poly.entity_id
_entity_poly.type
_entity_poly.pdbx_seq_one_letter_code
_entity_poly.pdbx_strand_id
1 'polypeptide(L)' 'RTLAVDLNYGEAAIPFLAWARAAGCRDVVDGLGMLVEQAAASFELWHGLRPDTAPVYAALRDRDASLVTAD' A
#
# COMPACT_ATOMS: atom_id res chain seq x y z
N ARG A 1 -10.65 7.57 -17.61
CA ARG A 1 -9.44 7.37 -16.78
C ARG A 1 -9.78 6.25 -15.81
N THR A 2 -8.98 5.19 -15.73
CA THR A 2 -9.26 4.01 -14.89
C THR A 2 -8.18 3.87 -13.84
N LEU A 3 -8.59 3.66 -12.59
CA LEU A 3 -7.73 3.36 -11.46
C LEU A 3 -7.96 1.89 -11.08
N ALA A 4 -6.88 1.13 -10.93
CA ALA A 4 -6.93 -0.21 -10.35
C ALA A 4 -6.31 -0.19 -8.95
N VAL A 5 -7.01 -0.78 -7.98
CA VAL A 5 -6.55 -0.87 -6.59
C VAL A 5 -6.53 -2.32 -6.18
N ASP A 6 -5.36 -2.80 -5.76
CA ASP A 6 -5.22 -4.11 -5.12
C ASP A 6 -5.37 -3.96 -3.60
N LEU A 7 -5.98 -4.95 -2.95
CA LEU A 7 -6.00 -5.05 -1.49
C LEU A 7 -4.71 -5.68 -0.96
N ASN A 8 -4.03 -6.48 -1.79
CA ASN A 8 -2.72 -7.01 -1.50
C ASN A 8 -1.66 -5.91 -1.59
N TYR A 9 -0.54 -6.13 -0.92
CA TYR A 9 0.65 -5.28 -0.94
C TYR A 9 1.90 -6.15 -1.01
N GLY A 10 3.06 -5.54 -1.28
CA GLY A 10 4.30 -6.28 -1.53
C GLY A 10 4.20 -7.18 -2.76
N GLU A 11 4.93 -8.30 -2.75
CA GLU A 11 5.01 -9.22 -3.88
C GLU A 11 3.64 -9.75 -4.33
N ALA A 12 2.73 -9.97 -3.38
CA ALA A 12 1.40 -10.49 -3.66
C ALA A 12 0.55 -9.55 -4.55
N ALA A 13 0.85 -8.25 -4.57
CA ALA A 13 0.15 -7.27 -5.42
C ALA A 13 0.67 -7.25 -6.86
N ILE A 14 1.88 -7.76 -7.11
CA ILE A 14 2.55 -7.66 -8.41
C ILE A 14 1.69 -8.22 -9.56
N PRO A 15 1.08 -9.42 -9.46
CA PRO A 15 0.36 -10.01 -10.60
C PRO A 15 -0.82 -9.17 -11.06
N PHE A 16 -1.64 -8.66 -10.12
CA PHE A 16 -2.80 -7.85 -10.44
C PHE A 16 -2.39 -6.48 -10.98
N LEU A 17 -1.41 -5.81 -10.36
CA LEU A 17 -0.96 -4.49 -10.81
C LEU A 17 -0.29 -4.58 -12.19
N ALA A 18 0.46 -5.65 -12.47
CA ALA A 18 1.03 -5.91 -13.78
C ALA A 18 -0.06 -6.14 -14.83
N TRP A 19 -1.08 -6.95 -14.51
CA TRP A 19 -2.25 -7.15 -15.37
C TRP A 19 -2.98 -5.84 -15.65
N ALA A 20 -3.22 -5.02 -14.63
CA ALA A 20 -3.92 -3.73 -14.77
C ALA A 20 -3.14 -2.74 -15.66
N ARG A 21 -1.82 -2.67 -15.48
CA ARG A 21 -0.94 -1.88 -16.35
C ARG A 21 -0.99 -2.38 -17.80
N ALA A 22 -0.92 -3.69 -18.01
CA ALA A 22 -1.01 -4.30 -19.35
C ALA A 22 -2.38 -4.05 -20.01
N ALA A 23 -3.45 -3.93 -19.22
CA ALA A 23 -4.79 -3.56 -19.67
C ALA A 23 -4.96 -2.05 -19.94
N GLY A 24 -3.90 -1.25 -19.80
CA GLY A 24 -3.93 0.20 -20.07
C GLY A 24 -4.41 1.06 -18.90
N CYS A 25 -4.50 0.52 -17.68
CA CYS A 25 -4.73 1.34 -16.49
C CYS A 25 -3.50 2.20 -16.20
N ARG A 26 -3.68 3.53 -16.24
CA ARG A 26 -2.59 4.49 -16.00
C ARG A 26 -2.27 4.66 -14.53
N ASP A 27 -3.29 4.56 -13.68
CA ASP A 27 -3.15 4.68 -12.23
C ASP A 27 -3.37 3.28 -11.62
N VAL A 28 -2.37 2.79 -10.89
CA VAL A 28 -2.45 1.53 -10.15
C VAL A 28 -1.90 1.75 -8.74
N VAL A 29 -2.60 1.22 -7.73
CA VAL A 29 -2.29 1.40 -6.31
C VAL A 29 -2.41 0.05 -5.61
N ASP A 30 -1.50 -0.25 -4.68
CA ASP A 30 -1.56 -1.45 -3.86
C ASP A 30 -2.22 -1.19 -2.50
N GLY A 31 -2.34 -2.23 -1.70
CA GLY A 31 -3.02 -2.21 -0.41
C GLY A 31 -2.21 -1.60 0.73
N LEU A 32 -0.95 -1.18 0.53
CA LEU A 32 -0.10 -0.75 1.67
C LEU A 32 -0.65 0.54 2.30
N GLY A 33 -1.09 1.49 1.47
CA GLY A 33 -1.73 2.71 1.97
C GLY A 33 -2.99 2.40 2.76
N MET A 34 -3.81 1.47 2.25
CA MET A 34 -5.01 1.00 2.94
C MET A 34 -4.67 0.38 4.30
N LEU A 35 -3.61 -0.43 4.38
CA LEU A 35 -3.12 -1.03 5.63
C LEU A 35 -2.73 0.02 6.68
N VAL A 36 -2.04 1.07 6.25
CA VAL A 36 -1.61 2.15 7.17
C VAL A 36 -2.81 2.98 7.61
N GLU A 37 -3.69 3.37 6.70
CA GLU A 37 -4.83 4.24 7.02
C GLU A 37 -5.88 3.53 7.90
N GLN A 38 -6.09 2.22 7.73
CA GLN A 38 -6.94 1.44 8.63
C GLN A 38 -6.33 1.33 10.04
N ALA A 39 -5.01 1.15 10.14
CA ALA A 39 -4.32 1.10 11.43
C ALA A 39 -4.43 2.46 12.16
N ALA A 40 -4.30 3.57 11.42
CA ALA A 40 -4.52 4.90 11.99
C ALA A 40 -5.97 5.11 12.44
N ALA A 41 -6.96 4.51 11.76
CA ALA A 41 -8.36 4.57 12.19
C ALA A 41 -8.59 3.81 13.49
N SER A 42 -8.04 2.60 13.61
CA SER A 42 -8.05 1.85 14.87
C SER A 42 -7.32 2.61 15.99
N PHE A 43 -6.17 3.21 15.69
CA PHE A 43 -5.39 3.98 16.66
C PHE A 43 -6.18 5.19 17.18
N GLU A 44 -6.87 5.91 16.30
CA GLU A 44 -7.74 7.02 16.69
C GLU A 44 -8.90 6.56 17.59
N LEU A 45 -9.53 5.42 17.28
CA LEU A 45 -10.59 4.86 18.11
C LEU A 45 -10.09 4.47 19.52
N TRP A 46 -8.86 3.99 19.64
CA TRP A 46 -8.29 3.55 20.93
C TRP A 46 -7.71 4.69 21.75
N HIS A 47 -7.15 5.70 21.10
CA HIS A 47 -6.33 6.72 21.76
C HIS A 47 -6.88 8.15 21.61
N GLY A 48 -7.95 8.35 20.85
CA GLY A 48 -8.56 9.66 20.61
C GLY A 48 -7.70 10.62 19.80
N LEU A 49 -6.64 10.12 19.14
CA LEU A 49 -5.70 10.93 18.36
C LEU A 49 -5.46 10.27 17.00
N ARG A 50 -5.64 11.02 15.91
CA ARG A 50 -5.25 10.57 14.57
C ARG A 50 -3.73 10.72 14.40
N PRO A 51 -2.97 9.63 14.15
CA PRO A 51 -1.54 9.72 13.91
C PRO A 51 -1.23 10.22 12.49
N ASP A 52 -0.05 10.82 12.29
CA ASP A 52 0.48 11.10 10.95
C ASP A 52 0.94 9.79 10.29
N THR A 53 0.32 9.45 9.16
CA THR A 53 0.53 8.18 8.45
C THR A 53 1.63 8.25 7.40
N ALA A 54 1.99 9.44 6.92
CA ALA A 54 2.99 9.62 5.89
C ALA A 54 4.37 9.01 6.25
N PRO A 55 4.95 9.26 7.45
CA PRO A 55 6.24 8.67 7.82
C PRO A 55 6.16 7.15 8.00
N VAL A 56 5.03 6.62 8.47
CA VAL A 56 4.80 5.18 8.64
C VAL A 56 4.72 4.48 7.29
N TYR A 57 3.95 5.05 6.35
CA TYR A 57 3.84 4.53 4.99
C TYR A 57 5.19 4.51 4.27
N ALA A 58 5.97 5.58 4.38
CA ALA A 58 7.32 5.65 3.79
C ALA A 58 8.25 4.56 4.37
N ALA A 59 8.30 4.42 5.70
CA ALA A 59 9.14 3.43 6.36
C ALA A 59 8.77 1.98 6.00
N LEU A 60 7.48 1.68 5.84
CA LEU A 60 7.03 0.35 5.43
C LEU A 60 7.32 0.07 3.96
N ARG A 61 7.19 1.09 3.08
CA ARG A 61 7.51 0.96 1.66
C ARG A 61 9.00 0.70 1.43
N ASP A 62 9.87 1.35 2.19
CA ASP A 62 11.31 1.15 2.10
C ASP A 62 11.73 -0.27 2.55
N ARG A 63 11.08 -0.82 3.59
CA ARG A 63 11.33 -2.19 4.05
C ARG A 63 10.92 -3.24 3.01
N ASP A 64 9.79 -3.05 2.36
CA ASP A 64 9.30 -3.97 1.32
C ASP A 64 10.29 -4.05 0.13
N ALA A 65 10.84 -2.90 -0.29
CA ALA A 65 11.88 -2.86 -1.33
C ALA A 65 13.17 -3.61 -0.92
N SER A 66 13.51 -3.65 0.38
CA SER A 66 14.67 -4.39 0.88
C SER A 66 14.49 -5.91 0.89
N LEU A 67 13.24 -6.41 0.87
CA LEU A 67 12.96 -7.84 0.81
C LEU A 67 13.06 -8.39 -0.62
N VAL A 68 12.81 -7.55 -1.63
CA VAL A 68 12.92 -7.91 -3.07
C VAL A 68 14.38 -8.05 -3.54
N THR A 69 15.36 -7.55 -2.77
CA THR A 69 16.79 -7.60 -3.13
C THR A 69 17.58 -8.63 -2.33
N ALA A 70 16.92 -9.38 -1.44
CA ALA A 70 17.52 -10.48 -0.70
C ALA A 70 17.31 -11.81 -1.44
N ASP A 71 17.89 -11.89 -2.65
CA ASP A 71 18.25 -13.15 -3.34
C ASP A 71 19.78 -13.24 -3.46
#